data_AF-A0A4Q4B588-F1
#
_entry.id   AF-A0A4Q4B588-F1
#
_cell.length_a   1.000
_cell.length_b   1.000
_cell.length_c   1.000
_cell.angle_alpha   90.00
_cell.angle_beta   90.00
_cell.angle_gamma   90.00
#
_symmetry.space_group_name_H-M   'P 1'
#
loop_
_entity.id
_entity.type
_entity.pdbx_description
1 polymer ?
#
loop_
_entity_poly.entity_id
_entity_poly.type
_entity_poly.pdbx_seq_one_letter_code
_entity_poly.pdbx_strand_id
1 'polypeptide(L)'
;MNTNSTIIGVAIALLCCLPYALIFLSKKRKLKQTIATFKTIALEHNIQIDEFETLNTNTIGIDKTNRKVLFVKNNETTIVDLKQASYCYVNEEKSKTQSITTIDICFNLLNKEHQKLTVFDNEDGFMLDGEVQFSNTWVNTINQHIKAA
;
A
#
# COMPACT_ATOMS: atom_id res chain seq x y z
N MET A 1 51.40 8.12 0.53
CA MET A 1 50.13 7.87 1.25
C MET A 1 50.45 6.85 2.34
N ASN A 2 50.27 7.19 3.61
CA ASN A 2 50.73 6.34 4.71
C ASN A 2 49.70 5.23 4.97
N THR A 3 50.14 3.98 5.12
CA THR A 3 49.25 2.83 5.35
C THR A 3 48.30 3.09 6.53
N ASN A 4 48.78 3.76 7.58
CA ASN A 4 47.99 4.14 8.76
C ASN A 4 46.85 5.11 8.42
N SER A 5 47.09 6.11 7.56
CA SER A 5 46.05 7.04 7.12
C SER A 5 44.99 6.38 6.25
N THR A 6 45.37 5.38 5.45
CA THR A 6 44.42 4.61 4.64
C THR A 6 43.53 3.71 5.49
N ILE A 7 44.09 3.05 6.52
CA ILE A 7 43.33 2.19 7.44
C ILE A 7 42.27 3.01 8.20
N ILE A 8 42.64 4.18 8.72
CA ILE A 8 41.70 5.05 9.45
C ILE A 8 40.59 5.54 8.52
N GLY A 9 40.92 5.95 7.29
CA GLY A 9 39.92 6.36 6.30
C GLY A 9 38.91 5.25 5.97
N VAL A 10 39.38 4.02 5.79
CA VAL A 10 38.52 2.85 5.54
C VAL A 10 37.64 2.54 6.75
N ALA A 11 38.19 2.61 7.96
CA ALA A 11 37.42 2.35 9.19
C ALA A 11 36.28 3.36 9.37
N ILE A 12 36.54 4.65 9.14
CA ILE A 12 35.52 5.71 9.20
C ILE A 12 34.45 5.49 8.12
N ALA A 13 34.85 5.16 6.89
CA ALA A 13 33.91 4.87 5.81
C ALA A 13 32.97 3.70 6.15
N LEU A 14 33.50 2.60 6.69
CA LEU A 14 32.70 1.46 7.14
C LEU A 14 31.73 1.84 8.27
N LEU A 15 32.20 2.61 9.25
CA LEU A 15 31.36 3.09 10.35
C LEU A 15 30.19 3.95 9.85
N CYS A 16 30.43 4.78 8.83
CA CYS A 16 29.40 5.61 8.21
C CYS A 16 28.41 4.81 7.35
N CYS A 17 28.86 3.78 6.65
CA CYS A 17 27.98 2.97 5.77
C CYS A 17 27.11 1.97 6.53
N LEU A 18 27.59 1.47 7.67
CA LEU A 18 26.88 0.49 8.53
C LEU A 18 25.43 0.86 8.87
N PRO A 19 25.11 2.07 9.41
CA PRO A 19 23.73 2.40 9.79
C PRO A 19 22.78 2.38 8.59
N TYR A 20 23.22 2.87 7.43
CA TYR A 20 22.40 2.85 6.21
C TYR A 20 22.12 1.42 5.74
N ALA A 21 23.13 0.55 5.77
CA ALA A 21 22.97 -0.86 5.41
C ALA A 21 21.95 -1.55 6.33
N LEU A 22 22.04 -1.32 7.65
CA LEU A 22 21.10 -1.88 8.63
C LEU A 22 19.66 -1.40 8.38
N ILE A 23 19.47 -0.09 8.14
CA ILE A 23 18.15 0.48 7.81
C ILE A 23 17.59 -0.18 6.56
N PHE A 24 18.38 -0.30 5.49
CA PHE A 24 17.95 -0.90 4.24
C PHE A 24 17.55 -2.37 4.38
N LEU A 25 18.35 -3.17 5.10
CA LEU A 25 18.05 -4.57 5.40
C LEU A 25 16.76 -4.71 6.21
N SER A 26 16.56 -3.84 7.20
CA SER A 26 15.34 -3.84 8.03
C SER A 26 14.09 -3.53 7.21
N LYS A 27 14.14 -2.53 6.31
CA LYS A 27 13.04 -2.17 5.40
C LYS A 27 12.68 -3.35 4.48
N LYS A 28 13.68 -4.00 3.90
CA LYS A 28 13.47 -5.20 3.06
C LYS A 28 12.82 -6.35 3.84
N ARG A 29 13.24 -6.58 5.09
CA ARG A 29 12.63 -7.62 5.93
C ARG A 29 11.18 -7.30 6.27
N LYS A 30 10.88 -6.05 6.64
CA LYS A 30 9.50 -5.59 6.91
C LYS A 30 8.60 -5.77 5.70
N LEU A 31 9.05 -5.35 4.51
CA LEU A 31 8.28 -5.53 3.27
C LEU A 31 7.96 -7.01 3.00
N LYS A 32 8.95 -7.90 3.14
CA LYS A 32 8.74 -9.34 2.99
C LYS A 32 7.71 -9.88 3.98
N GLN A 33 7.73 -9.40 5.23
CA GLN A 33 6.75 -9.79 6.24
C GLN A 33 5.36 -9.28 5.88
N THR A 34 5.21 -8.02 5.47
CA THR A 34 3.94 -7.44 5.01
C THR A 34 3.33 -8.27 3.87
N ILE A 35 4.14 -8.62 2.86
CA ILE A 35 3.68 -9.43 1.71
C ILE A 35 3.30 -10.85 2.16
N ALA A 36 4.07 -11.45 3.07
CA ALA A 36 3.76 -12.78 3.59
C ALA A 36 2.42 -12.77 4.34
N THR A 37 2.21 -11.81 5.24
CA THR A 37 0.95 -11.63 5.96
C THR A 37 -0.22 -11.41 5.01
N PHE A 38 -0.06 -10.54 4.01
CA PHE A 38 -1.09 -10.28 3.00
C PHE A 38 -1.49 -11.56 2.24
N LYS A 39 -0.51 -12.37 1.83
CA LYS A 39 -0.77 -13.65 1.16
C LYS A 39 -1.45 -14.66 2.08
N THR A 40 -1.08 -14.72 3.35
CA THR A 40 -1.75 -15.58 4.33
C THR A 40 -3.22 -15.19 4.48
N ILE A 41 -3.51 -13.89 4.64
CA ILE A 41 -4.88 -13.37 4.72
C ILE A 41 -5.68 -13.72 3.45
N ALA A 42 -5.07 -13.56 2.27
CA ALA A 42 -5.71 -13.93 1.02
C ALA A 42 -6.10 -15.42 1.00
N LEU A 43 -5.20 -16.31 1.43
CA LEU A 43 -5.47 -17.74 1.52
C LEU A 43 -6.58 -18.07 2.54
N GLU A 44 -6.55 -17.45 3.72
CA GLU A 44 -7.56 -17.62 4.78
C GLU A 44 -8.96 -17.25 4.28
N HIS A 45 -9.07 -16.23 3.44
CA HIS A 45 -10.33 -15.76 2.86
C HIS A 45 -10.67 -16.40 1.51
N ASN A 46 -9.91 -17.40 1.05
CA ASN A 46 -10.05 -18.05 -0.26
C ASN A 46 -10.06 -17.04 -1.43
N ILE A 47 -9.14 -16.07 -1.37
CA ILE A 47 -8.92 -15.04 -2.38
C ILE A 47 -7.65 -15.41 -3.16
N GLN A 48 -7.79 -15.55 -4.48
CA GLN A 48 -6.69 -15.78 -5.39
C GLN A 48 -6.19 -14.44 -5.94
N ILE A 49 -5.13 -13.91 -5.36
CA ILE A 49 -4.55 -12.63 -5.79
C ILE A 49 -3.83 -12.80 -7.13
N ASP A 50 -4.34 -12.14 -8.17
CA ASP A 50 -3.71 -12.08 -9.49
C ASP A 50 -2.67 -10.96 -9.58
N GLU A 51 -3.03 -9.78 -9.06
CA GLU A 51 -2.17 -8.60 -9.01
C GLU A 51 -2.24 -7.97 -7.63
N PHE A 52 -1.11 -7.49 -7.12
CA PHE A 52 -1.02 -6.76 -5.86
C PHE A 52 0.11 -5.73 -5.88
N GLU A 53 -0.02 -4.73 -5.03
CA GLU A 53 0.98 -3.70 -4.81
C GLU A 53 1.01 -3.33 -3.34
N THR A 54 2.20 -3.02 -2.85
CA THR A 54 2.42 -2.53 -1.48
C THR A 54 2.98 -1.12 -1.53
N LEU A 55 2.29 -0.18 -0.88
CA LEU A 55 2.77 1.17 -0.61
C LEU A 55 2.83 1.37 0.91
N ASN A 56 4.03 1.59 1.45
CA ASN A 56 4.24 1.71 2.90
C ASN A 56 3.70 0.48 3.67
N THR A 57 2.71 0.67 4.54
CA THR A 57 2.02 -0.41 5.28
C THR A 57 0.71 -0.86 4.62
N ASN A 58 0.34 -0.25 3.50
CA ASN A 58 -0.85 -0.56 2.74
C ASN A 58 -0.52 -1.59 1.68
N THR A 59 -1.26 -2.69 1.64
CA THR A 59 -1.20 -3.65 0.53
C THR A 59 -2.59 -3.84 -0.02
N ILE A 60 -2.72 -3.67 -1.33
CA ILE A 60 -3.95 -3.92 -2.06
C ILE A 60 -3.69 -5.00 -3.09
N GLY A 61 -4.69 -5.84 -3.33
CA GLY A 61 -4.64 -6.80 -4.42
C GLY A 61 -6.03 -7.14 -4.92
N ILE A 62 -6.07 -7.65 -6.14
CA ILE A 62 -7.30 -8.02 -6.83
C ILE A 62 -7.28 -9.51 -7.17
N ASP A 63 -8.42 -10.14 -6.93
CA ASP A 63 -8.78 -11.45 -7.44
C ASP A 63 -9.76 -11.22 -8.59
N LYS A 64 -9.24 -11.39 -9.81
CA LYS A 64 -9.96 -11.21 -11.06
C LYS A 64 -10.95 -12.34 -11.29
N THR A 65 -10.65 -13.53 -10.77
CA THR A 65 -11.47 -14.74 -10.95
C THR A 65 -12.74 -14.68 -10.09
N ASN A 66 -12.58 -14.46 -8.79
CA ASN A 66 -13.69 -14.36 -7.84
C ASN A 66 -14.25 -12.95 -7.73
N ARG A 67 -13.62 -11.97 -8.41
CA ARG A 67 -14.02 -10.56 -8.44
C ARG A 67 -14.04 -9.93 -7.04
N LYS A 68 -12.90 -9.99 -6.35
CA LYS A 68 -12.73 -9.40 -5.02
C LYS A 68 -11.50 -8.50 -4.97
N VAL A 69 -11.55 -7.47 -4.14
CA VAL A 69 -10.38 -6.68 -3.76
C VAL A 69 -10.07 -6.96 -2.30
N LEU A 70 -8.81 -7.25 -2.01
CA LEU A 70 -8.28 -7.37 -0.66
C LEU A 70 -7.41 -6.16 -0.38
N PHE A 71 -7.68 -5.47 0.73
CA PHE A 71 -6.88 -4.36 1.22
C PHE A 71 -6.48 -4.63 2.66
N VAL A 72 -5.19 -4.44 2.95
CA VAL A 72 -4.63 -4.58 4.29
C VAL A 72 -3.87 -3.31 4.64
N LYS A 73 -4.26 -2.65 5.73
CA LYS A 73 -3.58 -1.48 6.30
C LYS A 73 -3.43 -1.70 7.80
N ASN A 74 -2.21 -1.61 8.32
CA ASN A 74 -1.92 -1.74 9.76
C ASN A 74 -2.55 -3.00 10.41
N ASN A 75 -2.57 -4.13 9.70
CA ASN A 75 -3.21 -5.41 10.05
C ASN A 75 -4.75 -5.43 10.01
N GLU A 76 -5.41 -4.31 9.71
CA GLU A 76 -6.83 -4.30 9.40
C GLU A 76 -7.05 -4.78 7.97
N THR A 77 -8.00 -5.69 7.82
CA THR A 77 -8.32 -6.32 6.55
C THR A 77 -9.68 -5.85 6.07
N THR A 78 -9.74 -5.32 4.85
CA THR A 78 -10.97 -4.96 4.17
C THR A 78 -11.08 -5.77 2.88
N ILE A 79 -12.21 -6.44 2.68
CA ILE A 79 -12.50 -7.19 1.46
C ILE A 79 -13.73 -6.57 0.80
N VAL A 80 -13.61 -6.25 -0.48
CA VAL A 80 -14.69 -5.69 -1.30
C VAL A 80 -15.09 -6.70 -2.36
N ASP A 81 -16.39 -7.00 -2.47
CA ASP A 81 -16.94 -7.84 -3.53
C ASP A 81 -17.28 -6.97 -4.75
N LEU A 82 -16.50 -7.11 -5.82
CA LEU A 82 -16.70 -6.37 -7.08
C LEU A 82 -17.93 -6.86 -7.86
N LYS A 83 -18.59 -7.94 -7.42
CA LYS A 83 -19.92 -8.34 -7.93
C LYS A 83 -21.02 -7.36 -7.54
N GLN A 84 -20.80 -6.66 -6.43
CA GLN A 84 -21.76 -5.72 -5.88
C GLN A 84 -21.37 -4.26 -6.13
N ALA A 85 -20.20 -4.01 -6.72
CA ALA A 85 -19.72 -2.67 -7.03
C ALA A 85 -20.16 -2.23 -8.44
N SER A 86 -20.71 -1.02 -8.54
CA SER A 86 -21.02 -0.37 -9.83
C SER A 86 -19.81 0.35 -10.40
N TYR A 87 -19.03 1.02 -9.54
CA TYR A 87 -17.76 1.66 -9.86
C TYR A 87 -16.99 1.99 -8.58
N CYS A 88 -15.72 2.33 -8.70
CA CYS A 88 -14.92 2.92 -7.64
C CYS A 88 -14.28 4.25 -8.09
N TYR A 89 -13.91 5.09 -7.12
CA TYR A 89 -13.29 6.39 -7.37
C TYR A 89 -12.36 6.78 -6.22
N VAL A 90 -11.42 7.70 -6.49
CA VAL A 90 -10.58 8.30 -5.44
C VAL A 90 -11.34 9.48 -4.84
N ASN A 91 -11.43 9.52 -3.52
CA ASN A 91 -11.90 10.67 -2.76
C ASN A 91 -10.72 11.30 -2.01
N GLU A 92 -10.37 12.54 -2.37
CA GLU A 92 -9.35 13.33 -1.68
C GLU A 92 -10.04 14.39 -0.84
N GLU A 93 -9.96 14.28 0.48
CA GLU A 93 -10.42 15.36 1.36
C GLU A 93 -9.29 16.35 1.60
N LYS A 94 -9.64 17.64 1.64
CA LYS A 94 -8.69 18.72 1.85
C LYS A 94 -9.13 19.56 3.04
N SER A 95 -8.15 20.02 3.80
CA SER A 95 -8.37 20.96 4.88
C SER A 95 -8.78 22.33 4.33
N LYS A 96 -9.16 23.25 5.22
CA LYS A 96 -9.41 24.66 4.89
C LYS A 96 -8.18 25.34 4.25
N THR A 97 -6.98 24.83 4.50
CA THR A 97 -5.71 25.33 3.93
C THR A 97 -5.31 24.62 2.64
N GLN A 98 -6.21 23.85 2.02
CA GLN A 98 -5.98 23.09 0.78
C GLN A 98 -4.95 21.95 0.89
N SER A 99 -4.56 21.56 2.11
CA SER A 99 -3.72 20.40 2.35
C SER A 99 -4.56 19.13 2.30
N ILE A 100 -4.09 18.07 1.63
CA ILE A 100 -4.76 16.76 1.63
C ILE A 100 -4.79 16.22 3.06
N THR A 101 -5.97 15.85 3.55
CA THR A 101 -6.17 15.25 4.87
C THR A 101 -6.32 13.75 4.76
N THR A 102 -7.12 13.28 3.80
CA THR A 102 -7.37 11.85 3.59
C THR A 102 -7.40 11.51 2.11
N ILE A 103 -7.03 10.27 1.79
CA ILE A 103 -7.21 9.69 0.46
C ILE A 103 -7.87 8.34 0.65
N ASP A 104 -9.10 8.23 0.16
CA ASP A 104 -9.91 7.03 0.18
C ASP A 104 -10.12 6.48 -1.23
N ILE A 105 -10.07 5.16 -1.40
CA ILE A 105 -10.68 4.48 -2.55
C ILE A 105 -12.09 4.10 -2.17
N CYS A 106 -13.08 4.79 -2.74
CA CYS A 106 -14.49 4.60 -2.43
C CYS A 106 -15.16 3.70 -3.47
N PHE A 107 -16.00 2.78 -3.00
CA PHE A 107 -16.80 1.87 -3.83
C PHE A 107 -18.26 2.25 -3.72
N ASN A 108 -18.89 2.48 -4.87
CA ASN A 108 -20.33 2.64 -4.96
C ASN A 108 -20.97 1.26 -5.18
N LEU A 109 -21.61 0.72 -4.15
CA LEU A 109 -22.24 -0.59 -4.20
C LEU A 109 -23.70 -0.48 -4.65
N LEU A 110 -24.20 -1.52 -5.33
CA LEU A 110 -25.56 -1.59 -5.87
C LEU A 110 -26.64 -1.52 -4.78
N ASN A 111 -26.31 -1.93 -3.55
CA ASN A 111 -27.19 -1.88 -2.38
C ASN A 111 -27.19 -0.51 -1.66
N LYS A 112 -26.55 0.52 -2.22
CA LYS A 112 -26.35 1.86 -1.62
C LYS A 112 -25.47 1.88 -0.36
N GLU A 113 -24.83 0.77 -0.01
CA GLU A 113 -23.75 0.79 0.98
C GLU A 113 -22.49 1.37 0.34
N HIS A 114 -21.72 2.11 1.14
CA HIS A 114 -20.43 2.64 0.71
C HIS A 114 -19.35 1.93 1.48
N GLN A 115 -18.45 1.28 0.75
CA GLN A 115 -17.23 0.73 1.33
C GLN A 115 -16.07 1.61 0.89
N LYS A 116 -15.16 1.92 1.81
CA LYS A 116 -14.00 2.76 1.54
C LYS A 116 -12.73 2.12 2.03
N LEU A 117 -11.64 2.33 1.31
CA LEU A 117 -10.30 1.91 1.68
C LEU A 117 -9.47 3.17 1.92
N THR A 118 -9.15 3.45 3.18
CA THR A 118 -8.35 4.63 3.53
C THR A 118 -6.88 4.36 3.29
N VAL A 119 -6.35 4.93 2.22
CA VAL A 119 -4.94 4.81 1.82
C VAL A 119 -4.08 5.78 2.62
N PHE A 120 -4.53 7.03 2.76
CA PHE A 120 -3.82 8.07 3.50
C PHE A 120 -4.75 8.73 4.52
N ASP A 121 -4.22 8.97 5.70
CA ASP A 121 -4.81 9.83 6.72
C ASP A 121 -3.69 10.66 7.38
N ASN A 122 -3.85 11.98 7.44
CA ASN A 122 -2.84 12.85 8.04
C ASN A 122 -2.70 12.62 9.56
N GLU A 123 -3.70 12.05 10.21
CA GLU A 123 -3.69 11.73 11.63
C GLU A 123 -2.77 10.54 11.94
N ASP A 124 -2.47 9.71 10.93
CA ASP A 124 -1.52 8.59 11.05
C ASP A 124 -0.06 9.06 11.23
N GLY A 125 0.22 10.37 11.10
CA GLY A 125 1.53 10.96 11.30
C GLY A 125 2.53 10.71 10.17
N PHE A 126 2.08 10.12 9.05
CA PHE A 126 2.89 9.94 7.85
C PHE A 126 2.76 11.14 6.91
N MET A 127 3.84 11.45 6.19
CA MET A 127 3.77 12.39 5.07
C MET A 127 3.22 11.68 3.84
N LEU A 128 2.43 12.41 3.06
CA LEU A 128 1.95 11.97 1.77
C LEU A 128 3.13 11.72 0.82
N ASP A 129 3.30 10.48 0.40
CA ASP A 129 4.33 9.98 -0.52
C ASP A 129 3.75 8.87 -1.44
N GLY A 130 3.23 9.28 -2.60
CA GLY A 130 2.78 8.38 -3.66
C GLY A 130 1.35 7.84 -3.52
N GLU A 131 0.64 8.11 -2.42
CA GLU A 131 -0.72 7.55 -2.18
C GLU A 131 -1.74 8.00 -3.22
N VAL A 132 -1.60 9.22 -3.75
CA VAL A 132 -2.45 9.72 -4.86
C VAL A 132 -2.27 8.85 -6.11
N GLN A 133 -1.03 8.58 -6.51
CA GLN A 133 -0.75 7.79 -7.71
C GLN A 133 -1.15 6.32 -7.52
N PHE A 134 -0.86 5.75 -6.35
CA PHE A 134 -1.28 4.41 -5.98
C PHE A 134 -2.81 4.27 -6.05
N SER A 135 -3.55 5.19 -5.45
CA SER A 135 -5.02 5.16 -5.43
C SER A 135 -5.61 5.29 -6.84
N ASN A 136 -5.08 6.19 -7.67
CA ASN A 136 -5.53 6.35 -9.05
C ASN A 136 -5.25 5.10 -9.91
N THR A 137 -4.09 4.48 -9.74
CA THR A 137 -3.71 3.24 -10.44
C THR A 137 -4.67 2.11 -10.11
N TRP A 138 -4.98 1.95 -8.83
CA TRP A 138 -5.88 0.89 -8.38
C TRP A 138 -7.33 1.16 -8.74
N VAL A 139 -7.83 2.39 -8.65
CA VAL A 139 -9.16 2.74 -9.14
C VAL A 139 -9.32 2.43 -10.63
N ASN A 140 -8.32 2.71 -11.45
CA ASN A 140 -8.35 2.38 -12.87
C ASN A 140 -8.39 0.86 -13.10
N THR A 141 -7.49 0.13 -12.44
CA THR A 141 -7.40 -1.34 -12.54
C THR A 141 -8.70 -2.01 -12.11
N ILE A 142 -9.24 -1.62 -10.96
CA ILE A 142 -10.48 -2.16 -10.40
C ILE A 142 -11.67 -1.85 -11.32
N ASN A 143 -11.81 -0.61 -11.81
CA ASN A 143 -12.91 -0.24 -12.70
C ASN A 143 -12.89 -1.00 -14.03
N GLN A 144 -11.71 -1.32 -14.57
CA GLN A 144 -11.60 -2.19 -15.76
C GLN A 144 -12.19 -3.58 -15.49
N HIS A 145 -11.95 -4.12 -14.29
CA HIS A 145 -12.48 -5.42 -13.88
C HIS A 145 -13.94 -5.40 -13.43
N ILE A 146 -14.48 -4.25 -13.02
CA ILE A 146 -15.94 -4.08 -12.80
C ILE A 146 -16.68 -4.06 -14.14
N LYS A 147 -16.19 -3.30 -15.14
CA LYS A 147 -16.86 -3.12 -16.45
C LYS A 147 -16.78 -4.34 -17.37
N ALA A 148 -15.84 -5.26 -17.14
CA ALA A 148 -15.68 -6.47 -17.94
C ALA A 148 -16.71 -7.57 -17.62
N ALA A 149 -17.61 -7.33 -16.65
CA ALA A 149 -18.70 -8.22 -16.26
C ALA A 149 -20.04 -7.76 -16.84
#